data_AF-A0A933WNL9-F1
#
_entry.id   AF-A0A933WNL9-F1
#
_cell.length_a   1.000
_cell.length_b   1.000
_cell.length_c   1.000
_cell.angle_alpha   90.00
_cell.angle_beta   90.00
_cell.angle_gamma   90.00
#
_symmetry.space_group_name_H-M   'P 1'
#
loop_
_entity.id
_entity.type
_entity.pdbx_description
1 polymer ?
#
loop_
_entity_poly.entity_id
_entity_poly.type
_entity_poly.pdbx_seq_one_letter_code
_entity_poly.pdbx_strand_id
1 'polypeptide(L)' 'MPADRRIVFTEYARMRMHQRDIGEGEARVALAASSSRHRRRKDGRSEVTERFGRRTLLVVYRYGGQTITVINAMWK' A
#
# COMPACT_ATOMS: atom_id res chain seq x y z
N MET A 1 10.02 5.74 5.73
CA MET A 1 8.77 5.83 6.54
C MET A 1 9.13 6.00 7.99
N PRO A 2 8.43 6.82 8.79
CA PRO A 2 8.61 6.80 10.25
C PRO A 2 8.22 5.41 10.78
N ALA A 3 9.11 4.81 11.56
CA ALA A 3 9.10 3.38 11.92
C ALA A 3 7.87 2.92 12.72
N ASP A 4 7.09 3.84 13.31
CA ASP A 4 6.05 3.50 14.31
C ASP A 4 4.61 3.54 13.79
N ARG A 5 4.37 3.71 12.48
CA ARG A 5 2.99 3.79 11.99
C ARG A 5 2.36 2.41 11.85
N ARG A 6 1.25 2.19 12.57
CA ARG A 6 0.45 0.96 12.47
C ARG A 6 -0.18 0.86 11.08
N ILE A 7 0.12 -0.20 10.34
CA ILE A 7 -0.51 -0.48 9.05
C ILE A 7 -1.72 -1.38 9.28
N VAL A 8 -2.89 -0.92 8.86
CA VAL A 8 -4.17 -1.63 8.94
C VAL A 8 -4.73 -1.82 7.53
N PHE A 9 -5.26 -3.01 7.25
CA PHE A 9 -5.90 -3.32 5.98
C PHE A 9 -7.42 -3.32 6.17
N THR A 10 -8.13 -2.60 5.31
CA THR A 10 -9.59 -2.71 5.26
C THR A 10 -10.00 -4.11 4.77
N GLU A 11 -11.18 -4.59 5.15
CA GLU A 11 -11.71 -5.87 4.66
C GLU A 11 -11.78 -5.91 3.13
N TYR A 12 -12.21 -4.79 2.53
CA TYR A 12 -12.20 -4.63 1.07
C TYR A 12 -10.80 -4.77 0.48
N ALA A 13 -9.77 -4.15 1.10
CA ALA A 13 -8.39 -4.30 0.64
C ALA A 13 -7.94 -5.76 0.72
N ARG A 14 -8.18 -6.44 1.85
CA ARG A 14 -7.81 -7.86 2.04
C ARG A 14 -8.45 -8.75 1.00
N MET A 15 -9.76 -8.59 0.77
CA MET A 15 -10.49 -9.35 -0.24
C MET A 15 -9.89 -9.15 -1.65
N ARG A 16 -9.65 -7.89 -2.05
CA ARG A 16 -9.08 -7.59 -3.38
C ARG A 16 -7.63 -8.05 -3.53
N MET A 17 -6.85 -7.97 -2.46
CA MET A 17 -5.47 -8.45 -2.42
C MET A 17 -5.42 -9.97 -2.60
N HIS A 18 -6.27 -10.70 -1.87
CA HIS A 18 -6.37 -12.15 -2.00
C HIS A 18 -6.79 -12.57 -3.42
N GLN A 19 -7.79 -11.92 -4.01
CA GLN A 19 -8.21 -12.17 -5.40
C GLN A 19 -7.13 -11.89 -6.45
N ARG A 20 -6.08 -11.13 -6.11
CA ARG A 20 -5.02 -10.69 -7.01
C ARG A 20 -3.67 -11.33 -6.71
N ASP A 21 -3.63 -12.28 -5.78
CA ASP A 21 -2.39 -12.89 -5.30
C ASP A 21 -1.40 -11.81 -4.85
N ILE A 22 -1.84 -11.01 -3.88
CA ILE A 22 -1.04 -9.99 -3.18
C ILE A 22 -1.15 -10.28 -1.70
N GLY A 23 -0.03 -10.52 -1.03
CA GLY A 23 0.02 -10.64 0.42
C GLY A 23 0.06 -9.28 1.13
N GLU A 24 -0.30 -9.28 2.42
CA GLU A 24 -0.07 -8.11 3.28
C GLU A 24 1.43 -7.77 3.39
N GLY A 25 2.30 -8.77 3.23
CA GLY A 25 3.75 -8.61 3.21
C GLY A 25 4.23 -7.70 2.08
N GLU A 26 3.85 -7.96 0.82
CA GLU A 26 4.28 -7.10 -0.29
C GLU A 26 3.73 -5.68 -0.15
N ALA A 27 2.49 -5.53 0.34
CA ALA A 27 1.93 -4.20 0.58
C ALA A 27 2.69 -3.42 1.68
N ARG A 28 3.12 -4.10 2.75
CA ARG A 28 3.97 -3.50 3.79
C ARG A 28 5.34 -3.11 3.26
N VAL A 29 5.97 -3.98 2.46
CA VAL A 29 7.24 -3.69 1.80
C VAL A 29 7.10 -2.48 0.88
N ALA A 30 6.07 -2.44 0.04
CA ALA A 30 5.81 -1.30 -0.84
C ALA A 30 5.55 0.02 -0.08
N LEU A 31 5.01 -0.04 1.14
CA LEU A 31 4.85 1.15 1.95
C LEU A 31 6.16 1.59 2.61
N ALA A 32 7.08 0.67 2.93
CA ALA A 32 8.27 0.93 3.72
C ALA A 32 9.54 1.16 2.90
N ALA A 33 9.65 0.54 1.72
CA ALA A 33 10.88 0.53 0.92
C ALA A 33 11.24 1.95 0.43
N SER A 34 12.52 2.30 0.53
CA SER A 34 13.03 3.62 0.12
C SER A 34 12.98 3.85 -1.40
N SER A 35 12.96 2.77 -2.18
CA SER A 35 12.74 2.75 -3.63
C SER A 35 11.32 3.12 -4.05
N SER A 36 10.39 3.08 -3.10
CA SER A 36 8.97 3.24 -3.40
C SER A 36 8.64 4.68 -3.78
N ARG A 37 7.87 4.84 -4.85
CA ARG A 37 7.43 6.16 -5.32
C ARG A 37 6.09 6.51 -4.72
N HIS A 38 6.08 7.47 -3.81
CA HIS A 38 4.88 7.97 -3.16
C HIS A 38 4.27 9.13 -3.94
N ARG A 39 2.95 9.13 -4.09
CA ARG A 39 2.19 10.23 -4.68
C ARG A 39 0.93 10.49 -3.89
N ARG A 40 0.65 11.76 -3.59
CA ARG A 40 -0.62 12.18 -2.99
C ARG A 40 -1.67 12.33 -4.10
N ARG A 41 -2.86 11.80 -3.88
CA ARG A 41 -4.03 11.94 -4.76
C ARG A 41 -4.87 13.16 -4.35
N LYS A 42 -5.66 13.68 -5.28
CA LYS A 42 -6.54 14.85 -5.04
C LYS A 42 -7.69 14.55 -4.08
N ASP A 43 -8.08 13.28 -3.92
CA ASP A 43 -9.16 12.81 -3.05
C ASP A 43 -8.74 12.59 -1.58
N GLY A 44 -7.55 13.07 -1.20
CA GLY A 44 -7.01 12.88 0.16
C GLY A 44 -6.41 11.51 0.43
N ARG A 45 -6.38 10.62 -0.57
CA ARG A 45 -5.64 9.35 -0.51
C ARG A 45 -4.19 9.55 -0.95
N SER A 46 -3.37 8.55 -0.67
CA SER A 46 -2.01 8.43 -1.17
C SER A 46 -1.89 7.12 -1.93
N GLU A 47 -0.99 7.11 -2.90
CA GLU A 47 -0.58 5.88 -3.56
C GLU A 47 0.92 5.73 -3.45
N VAL A 48 1.35 4.47 -3.46
CA VAL A 48 2.75 4.11 -3.59
C VAL A 48 2.88 3.06 -4.67
N THR A 49 3.93 3.17 -5.48
CA THR A 49 4.33 2.12 -6.41
C THR A 49 5.70 1.57 -6.02
N GLU A 50 5.80 0.25 -5.94
CA GLU A 50 7.06 -0.45 -5.70
C GLU A 50 7.25 -1.61 -6.69
N ARG A 51 8.50 -1.84 -7.11
CA ARG A 51 8.81 -2.86 -8.11
C ARG A 51 9.17 -4.19 -7.44
N PHE A 52 8.48 -5.25 -7.83
CA PHE A 52 8.77 -6.63 -7.43
C PHE A 52 9.19 -7.43 -8.67
N GLY A 53 10.50 -7.45 -8.93
CA GLY A 53 11.06 -8.07 -10.14
C GLY A 53 10.51 -7.43 -11.42
N ARG A 54 9.68 -8.19 -12.16
CA ARG A 54 9.05 -7.74 -13.41
C ARG A 54 7.68 -7.08 -13.21
N ARG A 55 7.09 -7.18 -12.01
CA ARG A 55 5.77 -6.62 -11.68
C ARG A 55 5.94 -5.34 -10.89
N THR A 56 4.96 -4.44 -10.99
CA THR A 56 4.91 -3.25 -10.14
C THR A 56 3.68 -3.33 -9.26
N LEU A 57 3.84 -3.19 -7.94
CA LEU A 57 2.71 -3.14 -7.01
C LEU A 57 2.29 -1.69 -6.79
N LEU A 58 1.02 -1.37 -7.03
CA LEU A 58 0.39 -0.12 -6.61
C LEU A 58 -0.40 -0.36 -5.32
N VAL A 59 -0.09 0.37 -4.25
CA VAL A 59 -0.87 0.37 -3.01
C VAL A 59 -1.52 1.73 -2.83
N VAL A 60 -2.83 1.76 -2.61
CA VAL A 60 -3.60 2.96 -2.27
C VAL A 60 -3.93 2.93 -0.79
N TYR A 61 -3.62 4.02 -0.10
CA TYR A 61 -3.74 4.10 1.35
C TYR A 61 -4.12 5.52 1.80
N ARG A 62 -4.50 5.66 3.06
CA ARG A 62 -4.76 6.96 3.71
C ARG A 62 -3.98 7.04 5.01
N TYR A 63 -3.48 8.23 5.33
CA TYR A 63 -2.90 8.53 6.63
C TYR A 63 -4.01 8.95 7.61
N GLY A 64 -3.97 8.40 8.82
CA GLY A 64 -4.81 8.80 9.95
C GLY A 64 -3.98 8.81 11.22
N GLY A 65 -3.44 9.98 11.60
CA GLY A 65 -2.55 10.11 12.75
C GLY A 65 -1.36 9.14 12.69
N GLN A 66 -1.33 8.19 13.62
CA GLN A 66 -0.32 7.13 13.69
C GLN A 66 -0.64 5.88 12.83
N THR A 67 -1.77 5.87 12.12
CA THR A 67 -2.22 4.71 11.33
C THR A 67 -2.10 4.97 9.82
N ILE A 68 -1.65 3.96 9.08
CA ILE A 68 -1.75 3.87 7.62
C ILE A 68 -2.85 2.86 7.31
N THR A 69 -3.95 3.33 6.73
CA THR A 69 -5.05 2.46 6.31
C THR A 69 -4.89 2.11 4.83
N VAL A 70 -4.65 0.84 4.52
CA VAL A 70 -4.61 0.33 3.15
C VAL A 70 -6.03 0.12 2.64
N ILE A 71 -6.33 0.78 1.53
CA ILE A 71 -7.67 0.82 0.90
C ILE A 71 -7.72 -0.19 -0.26
N ASN A 72 -6.62 -0.32 -1.01
CA ASN A 72 -6.55 -1.22 -2.17
C ASN A 72 -5.09 -1.51 -2.52
N ALA A 73 -4.82 -2.65 -3.12
CA ALA A 73 -3.53 -2.93 -3.76
C ALA A 73 -3.73 -3.73 -5.05
N MET A 74 -2.92 -3.44 -6.07
CA MET A 74 -2.99 -4.12 -7.37
C MET A 74 -1.65 -4.15 -8.07
N TRP A 75 -1.39 -5.26 -8.77
CA TRP A 75 -0.31 -5.33 -9.74
C TRP A 75 -0.64 -4.40 -10.93
N LYS A 76 0.36 -3.61 -11.33
CA LYS A 76 0.42 -2.82 -12.56
C LYS A 76 1.28 -3.54 -13.59
#